data_AF-A0A7Z1QI78-F1
#
_entry.id   AF-A0A7Z1QI78-F1
#
_cell.length_a   1.000
_cell.length_b   1.000
_cell.length_c   1.000
_cell.angle_alpha   90.00
_cell.angle_beta   90.00
_cell.angle_gamma   90.00
#
_symmetry.space_group_name_H-M   'P 1'
#
loop_
_entity.id
_entity.type
_entity.pdbx_description
1 polymer ?
#
loop_
_entity_poly.entity_id
_entity_poly.type
_entity_poly.pdbx_seq_one_letter_code
_entity_poly.pdbx_strand_id
1 'polypeptide(L)'
;VNATITGTSGTGAGFRLESTDKSNVSLGNNTITGISKTGSGIQLIGNNITLSNGTLNGTTTSGNGSGVVLTGGSNYTLDGVSVTGTAADGSGIAVNGTLTVNNGTVVKGLATGGGNGVTVSGDLVTDSGDGISITGTAFSGDGVKVDGDTTLTNAMLNGSADSGNGVNIAGNLTTDSATQVSGHAASGTGVNLGAALTGASVKGSSDTGTGVQLADNAVVTEAVLNGTSASGDGVT
;
A
#
# COMPACT_ATOMS: atom_id res chain seq x y z
N VAL A 1 -25.49 -3.61 0.52
CA VAL A 1 -25.97 -3.08 -0.79
C VAL A 1 -25.03 -3.66 -1.82
N ASN A 2 -25.54 -4.25 -2.91
CA ASN A 2 -24.71 -4.86 -3.95
C ASN A 2 -24.75 -4.00 -5.22
N ALA A 3 -24.39 -2.73 -5.10
CA ALA A 3 -24.43 -1.82 -6.23
C ALA A 3 -23.18 -1.96 -7.10
N THR A 4 -23.34 -1.77 -8.41
CA THR A 4 -22.24 -1.48 -9.33
C THR A 4 -22.30 -0.01 -9.68
N ILE A 5 -21.24 0.73 -9.36
CA ILE A 5 -21.15 2.18 -9.58
C ILE A 5 -19.96 2.44 -10.50
N THR A 6 -20.18 3.14 -11.61
CA THR A 6 -19.12 3.59 -12.50
C THR A 6 -19.19 5.09 -12.66
N GLY A 7 -18.10 5.79 -12.38
CA GLY A 7 -18.00 7.23 -12.58
C GLY A 7 -16.75 7.60 -13.36
N THR A 8 -16.89 8.56 -14.27
CA THR A 8 -15.80 9.05 -15.13
C THR A 8 -15.67 10.56 -15.02
N SER A 9 -14.44 11.08 -15.00
CA SER A 9 -14.20 12.51 -14.88
C SER A 9 -12.96 12.95 -15.67
N GLY A 10 -12.96 14.20 -16.13
CA GLY A 10 -11.78 14.81 -16.73
C GLY A 10 -10.79 15.28 -15.67
N THR A 11 -11.24 16.18 -14.80
CA THR A 11 -10.37 16.86 -13.82
C THR A 11 -10.69 16.55 -12.37
N GLY A 12 -11.92 16.10 -12.09
CA GLY A 12 -12.35 15.71 -10.75
C GLY A 12 -12.13 14.23 -10.47
N ALA A 13 -12.69 13.74 -9.36
CA ALA A 13 -12.67 12.31 -9.08
C ALA A 13 -13.67 11.55 -9.99
N GLY A 14 -13.30 10.34 -10.44
CA GLY A 14 -14.23 9.45 -11.15
C GLY A 14 -15.40 9.04 -10.25
N PHE A 15 -15.09 8.62 -9.02
CA PHE A 15 -16.05 8.47 -7.93
C PHE A 15 -15.59 9.28 -6.72
N ARG A 16 -16.51 10.02 -6.09
CA ARG A 16 -16.24 10.82 -4.90
C ARG A 16 -17.26 10.51 -3.81
N LEU A 17 -16.76 10.18 -2.63
CA LEU A 17 -17.56 10.10 -1.41
C LEU A 17 -16.91 10.98 -0.36
N GLU A 18 -17.73 11.78 0.32
CA GLU A 18 -17.29 12.69 1.37
C GLU A 18 -18.20 12.57 2.58
N SER A 19 -17.61 12.31 3.75
CA SER A 19 -18.28 12.34 5.04
C SER A 19 -17.68 13.45 5.88
N THR A 20 -18.47 14.50 6.08
CA THR A 20 -18.08 15.70 6.83
C THR A 20 -18.26 15.55 8.33
N ASP A 21 -19.12 14.63 8.75
CA ASP A 21 -19.33 14.30 10.15
C ASP A 21 -18.51 13.06 10.51
N LYS A 22 -18.10 12.91 11.78
CA LYS A 22 -17.32 11.76 12.31
C LYS A 22 -18.04 10.40 12.19
N SER A 23 -19.06 10.31 11.36
CA SER A 23 -19.86 9.14 11.05
C SER A 23 -19.01 8.10 10.32
N ASN A 24 -19.16 6.85 10.72
CA ASN A 24 -18.54 5.73 10.01
C ASN A 24 -19.18 5.60 8.63
N VAL A 25 -18.36 5.65 7.59
CA VAL A 25 -18.81 5.44 6.22
C VAL A 25 -18.60 3.97 5.88
N SER A 26 -19.69 3.25 5.57
CA SER A 26 -19.60 1.85 5.14
C SER A 26 -19.96 1.67 3.68
N LEU A 27 -19.03 1.08 2.90
CA LEU A 27 -19.24 0.75 1.47
C LEU A 27 -19.34 -0.77 1.23
N GLY A 28 -20.05 -1.47 2.12
CA GLY A 28 -20.13 -2.93 2.09
C GLY A 28 -20.78 -3.52 0.83
N ASN A 29 -20.12 -4.51 0.22
CA ASN A 29 -20.57 -5.36 -0.91
C ASN A 29 -20.76 -4.65 -2.26
N ASN A 30 -20.21 -3.45 -2.44
CA ASN A 30 -20.33 -2.70 -3.70
C ASN A 30 -19.13 -2.93 -4.62
N THR A 31 -19.38 -2.86 -5.92
CA THR A 31 -18.33 -2.74 -6.95
C THR A 31 -18.30 -1.30 -7.44
N ILE A 32 -17.24 -0.58 -7.15
CA ILE A 32 -17.06 0.83 -7.51
C ILE A 32 -15.91 0.92 -8.51
N THR A 33 -16.18 1.51 -9.67
CA THR A 33 -15.18 1.85 -10.67
C THR A 33 -15.14 3.37 -10.85
N GLY A 34 -13.97 3.96 -10.63
CA GLY A 34 -13.76 5.39 -10.79
C GLY A 34 -12.63 5.65 -11.75
N ILE A 35 -12.90 6.37 -12.84
CA ILE A 35 -11.89 6.71 -13.86
C ILE A 35 -11.76 8.22 -13.92
N SER A 36 -10.54 8.74 -13.78
CA SER A 36 -10.25 10.15 -14.00
C SER A 36 -9.13 10.34 -15.01
N LYS A 37 -9.16 11.48 -15.72
CA LYS A 37 -8.02 11.88 -16.55
C LYS A 37 -6.91 12.48 -15.70
N THR A 38 -7.18 13.47 -14.85
CA THR A 38 -6.15 14.13 -14.03
C THR A 38 -6.43 14.13 -12.53
N GLY A 39 -7.67 13.89 -12.11
CA GLY A 39 -8.04 13.76 -10.70
C GLY A 39 -7.84 12.32 -10.21
N SER A 40 -8.39 12.00 -9.04
CA SER A 40 -8.34 10.62 -8.53
C SER A 40 -9.35 9.72 -9.24
N GLY A 41 -9.02 8.44 -9.46
CA GLY A 41 -10.01 7.48 -9.94
C GLY A 41 -11.18 7.38 -8.95
N ILE A 42 -10.87 6.98 -7.72
CA ILE A 42 -11.78 6.92 -6.57
C ILE A 42 -11.22 7.81 -5.46
N GLN A 43 -12.06 8.66 -4.88
CA GLN A 43 -11.70 9.51 -3.75
C GLN A 43 -12.72 9.35 -2.61
N LEU A 44 -12.25 8.83 -1.47
CA LEU A 44 -13.01 8.68 -0.25
C LEU A 44 -12.47 9.66 0.79
N ILE A 45 -13.30 10.60 1.21
CA ILE A 45 -12.94 11.69 2.12
C ILE A 45 -13.73 11.51 3.42
N GLY A 46 -13.05 11.44 4.56
CA GLY A 46 -13.69 11.37 5.87
C GLY A 46 -12.86 10.62 6.91
N ASN A 47 -13.38 10.56 8.12
CA ASN A 47 -12.81 9.77 9.22
C ASN A 47 -13.52 8.41 9.34
N ASN A 48 -12.79 7.37 9.72
CA ASN A 48 -13.34 6.04 10.04
C ASN A 48 -14.14 5.43 8.89
N ILE A 49 -13.53 5.36 7.70
CA ILE A 49 -14.15 4.73 6.54
C ILE A 49 -13.90 3.22 6.61
N THR A 50 -14.97 2.43 6.58
CA THR A 50 -14.91 0.97 6.54
C THR A 50 -15.43 0.44 5.21
N LEU A 51 -14.62 -0.37 4.53
CA LEU A 51 -14.99 -1.02 3.28
C LEU A 51 -15.00 -2.52 3.50
N SER A 52 -16.14 -3.16 3.28
CA SER A 52 -16.29 -4.59 3.52
C SER A 52 -16.76 -5.36 2.29
N ASN A 53 -16.15 -6.50 1.99
CA ASN A 53 -16.61 -7.48 0.97
C ASN A 53 -16.89 -6.88 -0.42
N GLY A 54 -16.27 -5.74 -0.75
CA GLY A 54 -16.51 -4.97 -1.97
C GLY A 54 -15.34 -5.04 -2.96
N THR A 55 -15.47 -4.32 -4.06
CA THR A 55 -14.39 -4.11 -5.03
C THR A 55 -14.29 -2.65 -5.40
N LEU A 56 -13.08 -2.08 -5.31
CA LEU A 56 -12.77 -0.72 -5.72
C LEU A 56 -11.74 -0.76 -6.84
N ASN A 57 -12.09 -0.19 -7.99
CA ASN A 57 -11.22 -0.10 -9.16
C ASN A 57 -11.05 1.37 -9.55
N GLY A 58 -9.96 1.97 -9.11
CA GLY A 58 -9.65 3.37 -9.36
C GLY A 58 -8.54 3.55 -10.40
N THR A 59 -8.79 4.35 -11.43
CA THR A 59 -7.81 4.62 -12.49
C THR A 59 -7.65 6.12 -12.72
N THR A 60 -6.42 6.61 -12.71
CA THR A 60 -6.05 7.94 -13.21
C THR A 60 -5.12 7.79 -14.40
N THR A 61 -5.51 8.36 -15.54
CA THR A 61 -4.81 8.12 -16.82
C THR A 61 -3.70 9.13 -17.16
N SER A 62 -3.62 10.26 -16.45
CA SER A 62 -2.56 11.28 -16.61
C SER A 62 -2.44 12.17 -15.38
N GLY A 63 -1.33 12.89 -15.24
CA GLY A 63 -1.12 13.81 -14.12
C GLY A 63 -1.00 13.10 -12.76
N ASN A 64 -1.06 13.90 -11.69
CA ASN A 64 -0.62 13.45 -10.36
C ASN A 64 -1.73 12.83 -9.51
N GLY A 65 -2.92 12.61 -10.07
CA GLY A 65 -4.02 11.99 -9.34
C GLY A 65 -3.73 10.50 -9.08
N SER A 66 -4.10 10.01 -7.90
CA SER A 66 -4.00 8.59 -7.55
C SER A 66 -5.19 7.78 -8.02
N GLY A 67 -4.97 6.49 -8.29
CA GLY A 67 -6.04 5.56 -8.67
C GLY A 67 -7.13 5.48 -7.61
N VAL A 68 -6.74 5.17 -6.37
CA VAL A 68 -7.64 5.21 -5.19
C VAL A 68 -7.01 6.08 -4.10
N VAL A 69 -7.82 6.97 -3.51
CA VAL A 69 -7.42 7.82 -2.39
C VAL A 69 -8.37 7.65 -1.21
N LEU A 70 -7.81 7.41 -0.03
CA LEU A 70 -8.50 7.48 1.25
C LEU A 70 -7.87 8.63 2.04
N THR A 71 -8.66 9.68 2.33
CA THR A 71 -8.14 10.94 2.89
C THR A 71 -9.17 11.65 3.76
N GLY A 72 -8.81 12.80 4.33
CA GLY A 72 -9.72 13.65 5.12
C GLY A 72 -9.94 13.20 6.56
N GLY A 73 -9.30 12.10 6.97
CA GLY A 73 -9.34 11.60 8.33
C GLY A 73 -8.11 10.78 8.73
N SER A 74 -8.19 10.09 9.85
CA SER A 74 -7.03 9.37 10.42
C SER A 74 -7.10 7.85 10.34
N ASN A 75 -8.28 7.24 10.16
CA ASN A 75 -8.44 5.78 10.23
C ASN A 75 -9.29 5.25 9.07
N TYR A 76 -8.82 4.20 8.43
CA TYR A 76 -9.52 3.50 7.35
C TYR A 76 -9.41 2.00 7.57
N THR A 77 -10.50 1.27 7.34
CA THR A 77 -10.55 -0.19 7.52
C THR A 77 -10.99 -0.86 6.22
N LEU A 78 -10.19 -1.82 5.77
CA LEU A 78 -10.46 -2.69 4.64
C LEU A 78 -10.67 -4.12 5.16
N ASP A 79 -11.83 -4.70 4.87
CA ASP A 79 -12.27 -5.97 5.45
C ASP A 79 -12.85 -6.90 4.38
N GLY A 80 -12.08 -7.89 3.91
CA GLY A 80 -12.47 -8.75 2.78
C GLY A 80 -12.71 -8.00 1.47
N VAL A 81 -12.11 -6.83 1.30
CA VAL A 81 -12.26 -5.97 0.11
C VAL A 81 -11.12 -6.17 -0.87
N SER A 82 -11.42 -6.08 -2.17
CA SER A 82 -10.42 -5.97 -3.23
C SER A 82 -10.29 -4.52 -3.69
N VAL A 83 -9.10 -3.92 -3.54
CA VAL A 83 -8.82 -2.55 -3.96
C VAL A 83 -7.73 -2.58 -5.02
N THR A 84 -8.05 -2.13 -6.22
CA THR A 84 -7.09 -1.94 -7.31
C THR A 84 -7.01 -0.46 -7.66
N GLY A 85 -5.80 0.09 -7.63
CA GLY A 85 -5.53 1.47 -7.98
C GLY A 85 -4.44 1.57 -9.04
N THR A 86 -4.69 2.29 -10.13
CA THR A 86 -3.72 2.57 -11.19
C THR A 86 -3.59 4.07 -11.41
N ALA A 87 -2.37 4.58 -11.44
CA ALA A 87 -2.09 5.99 -11.66
C ALA A 87 -0.91 6.19 -12.61
N ALA A 88 -0.96 7.29 -13.36
CA ALA A 88 0.13 7.73 -14.24
C ALA A 88 1.29 8.32 -13.42
N ASP A 89 1.10 9.49 -12.78
CA ASP A 89 2.16 10.19 -12.02
C ASP A 89 1.80 10.39 -10.53
N GLY A 90 0.76 9.72 -10.05
CA GLY A 90 0.39 9.65 -8.64
C GLY A 90 0.57 8.24 -8.08
N SER A 91 0.30 8.04 -6.79
CA SER A 91 0.32 6.68 -6.25
C SER A 91 -0.82 5.85 -6.82
N GLY A 92 -0.60 4.55 -7.08
CA GLY A 92 -1.69 3.65 -7.46
C GLY A 92 -2.80 3.66 -6.41
N ILE A 93 -2.41 3.49 -5.15
CA ILE A 93 -3.29 3.65 -3.98
C ILE A 93 -2.59 4.56 -2.95
N ALA A 94 -3.29 5.59 -2.48
CA ALA A 94 -2.82 6.49 -1.43
C ALA A 94 -3.78 6.51 -0.25
N VAL A 95 -3.27 6.18 0.93
CA VAL A 95 -3.99 6.27 2.21
C VAL A 95 -3.30 7.32 3.08
N ASN A 96 -4.03 8.39 3.36
CA ASN A 96 -3.56 9.48 4.22
C ASN A 96 -4.11 9.28 5.64
N GLY A 97 -3.41 8.45 6.42
CA GLY A 97 -3.79 8.02 7.78
C GLY A 97 -3.47 6.53 8.02
N THR A 98 -3.93 6.01 9.16
CA THR A 98 -3.79 4.61 9.55
C THR A 98 -4.73 3.72 8.72
N LEU A 99 -4.17 2.63 8.20
CA LEU A 99 -4.88 1.62 7.42
C LEU A 99 -4.94 0.31 8.19
N THR A 100 -6.15 -0.14 8.52
CA THR A 100 -6.40 -1.50 9.02
C THR A 100 -6.82 -2.42 7.87
N VAL A 101 -6.14 -3.56 7.70
CA VAL A 101 -6.45 -4.57 6.67
C VAL A 101 -6.78 -5.91 7.32
N ASN A 102 -7.96 -6.47 7.00
CA ASN A 102 -8.49 -7.67 7.64
C ASN A 102 -9.06 -8.68 6.63
N ASN A 103 -9.19 -9.93 7.07
CA ASN A 103 -10.04 -10.97 6.48
C ASN A 103 -9.94 -11.12 4.94
N GLY A 104 -8.78 -11.48 4.41
CA GLY A 104 -8.60 -11.74 2.98
C GLY A 104 -8.58 -10.49 2.10
N THR A 105 -8.41 -9.29 2.70
CA THR A 105 -8.26 -8.04 1.95
C THR A 105 -7.11 -8.12 0.95
N VAL A 106 -7.38 -7.67 -0.28
CA VAL A 106 -6.39 -7.55 -1.35
C VAL A 106 -6.24 -6.09 -1.75
N VAL A 107 -5.02 -5.57 -1.68
CA VAL A 107 -4.67 -4.20 -2.08
C VAL A 107 -3.64 -4.28 -3.20
N LYS A 108 -3.97 -3.75 -4.38
CA LYS A 108 -3.09 -3.76 -5.56
C LYS A 108 -2.93 -2.36 -6.14
N GLY A 109 -1.76 -1.78 -5.93
CA GLY A 109 -1.42 -0.44 -6.44
C GLY A 109 -0.40 -0.50 -7.57
N LEU A 110 -0.65 0.27 -8.63
CA LEU A 110 0.24 0.43 -9.79
C LEU A 110 0.46 1.91 -10.10
N ALA A 111 1.70 2.38 -10.03
CA ALA A 111 2.13 3.68 -10.55
C ALA A 111 3.00 3.45 -11.79
N THR A 112 2.54 3.89 -12.97
CA THR A 112 3.21 3.61 -14.25
C THR A 112 4.26 4.66 -14.65
N GLY A 113 4.24 5.82 -14.01
CA GLY A 113 5.19 6.92 -14.18
C GLY A 113 5.80 7.29 -12.83
N GLY A 114 5.55 8.51 -12.36
CA GLY A 114 5.95 8.92 -11.00
C GLY A 114 4.99 8.44 -9.90
N GLY A 115 5.53 8.14 -8.72
CA GLY A 115 4.74 7.81 -7.52
C GLY A 115 4.88 6.37 -7.07
N ASN A 116 4.24 6.06 -5.94
CA ASN A 116 4.38 4.73 -5.32
C ASN A 116 3.26 3.79 -5.76
N GLY A 117 3.49 2.48 -5.77
CA GLY A 117 2.42 1.52 -6.02
C GLY A 117 1.32 1.67 -4.96
N VAL A 118 1.70 1.48 -3.69
CA VAL A 118 0.84 1.71 -2.52
C VAL A 118 1.54 2.65 -1.55
N THR A 119 0.83 3.64 -1.02
CA THR A 119 1.32 4.52 0.06
C THR A 119 0.34 4.51 1.23
N VAL A 120 0.86 4.30 2.44
CA VAL A 120 0.16 4.52 3.71
C VAL A 120 0.98 5.52 4.51
N SER A 121 0.45 6.73 4.72
CA SER A 121 1.19 7.79 5.42
C SER A 121 1.12 7.68 6.94
N GLY A 122 0.26 6.80 7.47
CA GLY A 122 0.18 6.44 8.88
C GLY A 122 0.56 4.98 9.10
N ASP A 123 -0.01 4.37 10.13
CA ASP A 123 0.29 2.99 10.49
C ASP A 123 -0.43 2.01 9.54
N LEU A 124 0.16 0.84 9.34
CA LEU A 124 -0.45 -0.28 8.63
C LEU A 124 -0.65 -1.44 9.61
N VAL A 125 -1.91 -1.80 9.87
CA VAL A 125 -2.26 -2.71 10.96
C VAL A 125 -3.18 -3.84 10.47
N THR A 126 -2.97 -5.04 10.98
CA THR A 126 -3.96 -6.11 10.95
C THR A 126 -4.59 -6.23 12.33
N ASP A 127 -5.93 -6.23 12.39
CA ASP A 127 -6.68 -6.46 13.63
C ASP A 127 -7.20 -7.91 13.69
N SER A 128 -7.62 -8.47 12.55
CA SER A 128 -8.13 -9.85 12.47
C SER A 128 -8.03 -10.47 11.08
N GLY A 129 -8.08 -11.81 11.04
CA GLY A 129 -8.20 -12.60 9.82
C GLY A 129 -6.88 -13.10 9.25
N ASP A 130 -6.98 -13.75 8.09
CA ASP A 130 -5.88 -14.33 7.32
C ASP A 130 -5.95 -13.92 5.84
N GLY A 131 -4.95 -14.34 5.06
CA GLY A 131 -4.99 -14.21 3.60
C GLY A 131 -4.87 -12.77 3.07
N ILE A 132 -4.35 -11.85 3.89
CA ILE A 132 -4.16 -10.45 3.52
C ILE A 132 -3.02 -10.36 2.50
N SER A 133 -3.24 -9.62 1.41
CA SER A 133 -2.24 -9.40 0.38
C SER A 133 -2.19 -7.93 -0.03
N ILE A 134 -1.05 -7.29 0.18
CA ILE A 134 -0.77 -5.93 -0.27
C ILE A 134 0.35 -6.02 -1.31
N THR A 135 0.05 -5.58 -2.53
CA THR A 135 0.99 -5.57 -3.65
C THR A 135 1.08 -4.18 -4.24
N GLY A 136 2.30 -3.66 -4.34
CA GLY A 136 2.56 -2.37 -4.94
C GLY A 136 3.65 -2.44 -6.01
N THR A 137 3.39 -1.83 -7.15
CA THR A 137 4.34 -1.74 -8.26
C THR A 137 4.50 -0.28 -8.68
N ALA A 138 5.75 0.18 -8.76
CA ALA A 138 6.09 1.54 -9.16
C ALA A 138 7.13 1.52 -10.29
N PHE A 139 6.96 2.37 -11.29
CA PHE A 139 8.04 2.66 -12.24
C PHE A 139 9.10 3.56 -11.60
N SER A 140 8.68 4.65 -10.96
CA SER A 140 9.56 5.52 -10.18
C SER A 140 8.94 5.93 -8.86
N GLY A 141 9.54 5.47 -7.76
CA GLY A 141 9.00 5.54 -6.41
C GLY A 141 9.08 4.18 -5.72
N ASP A 142 8.44 4.05 -4.58
CA ASP A 142 8.44 2.79 -3.84
C ASP A 142 7.29 1.88 -4.32
N GLY A 143 7.54 0.59 -4.45
CA GLY A 143 6.47 -0.38 -4.72
C GLY A 143 5.41 -0.30 -3.63
N VAL A 144 5.81 -0.49 -2.37
CA VAL A 144 4.99 -0.22 -1.18
C VAL A 144 5.74 0.71 -0.23
N LYS A 145 5.10 1.79 0.19
CA LYS A 145 5.60 2.74 1.18
C LYS A 145 4.67 2.85 2.37
N VAL A 146 5.22 2.66 3.58
CA VAL A 146 4.52 2.90 4.85
C VAL A 146 5.36 3.83 5.71
N ASP A 147 4.79 4.97 6.08
CA ASP A 147 5.50 5.99 6.87
C ASP A 147 5.40 5.75 8.38
N GLY A 148 4.30 5.13 8.84
CA GLY A 148 4.09 4.78 10.24
C GLY A 148 4.59 3.39 10.61
N ASP A 149 4.18 2.94 11.80
CA ASP A 149 4.46 1.59 12.29
C ASP A 149 3.63 0.57 11.51
N THR A 150 4.19 -0.61 11.30
CA THR A 150 3.55 -1.73 10.59
C THR A 150 3.40 -2.91 11.52
N THR A 151 2.16 -3.33 11.78
CA THR A 151 1.84 -4.54 12.53
C THR A 151 0.99 -5.47 11.69
N LEU A 152 1.55 -6.60 11.23
CA LEU A 152 0.87 -7.51 10.31
C LEU A 152 0.84 -8.94 10.85
N THR A 153 -0.27 -9.63 10.62
CA THR A 153 -0.47 -11.03 11.02
C THR A 153 -0.93 -11.82 9.80
N ASN A 154 -0.25 -12.93 9.51
CA ASN A 154 -0.54 -13.81 8.38
C ASN A 154 -0.79 -13.04 7.05
N ALA A 155 0.05 -12.05 6.78
CA ALA A 155 -0.07 -11.17 5.62
C ALA A 155 1.08 -11.35 4.63
N MET A 156 0.84 -10.98 3.38
CA MET A 156 1.88 -10.81 2.37
C MET A 156 1.99 -9.33 1.99
N LEU A 157 3.19 -8.78 2.13
CA LEU A 157 3.53 -7.43 1.71
C LEU A 157 4.55 -7.51 0.58
N ASN A 158 4.11 -7.23 -0.65
CA ASN A 158 4.92 -7.40 -1.86
C ASN A 158 5.11 -6.06 -2.57
N GLY A 159 6.36 -5.67 -2.78
CA GLY A 159 6.70 -4.42 -3.44
C GLY A 159 7.69 -4.61 -4.57
N SER A 160 7.45 -3.94 -5.70
CA SER A 160 8.35 -3.93 -6.86
C SER A 160 8.53 -2.51 -7.36
N ALA A 161 9.77 -2.11 -7.60
CA ALA A 161 10.09 -0.81 -8.18
C ALA A 161 11.15 -0.93 -9.28
N ASP A 162 11.00 -0.21 -10.39
CA ASP A 162 12.12 -0.07 -11.36
C ASP A 162 13.18 0.87 -10.79
N SER A 163 12.75 1.97 -10.16
CA SER A 163 13.61 2.87 -9.40
C SER A 163 12.98 3.29 -8.07
N GLY A 164 13.72 3.16 -6.96
CA GLY A 164 13.20 3.38 -5.60
C GLY A 164 13.33 2.11 -4.77
N ASN A 165 12.50 1.95 -3.73
CA ASN A 165 12.49 0.73 -2.93
C ASN A 165 11.40 -0.22 -3.40
N GLY A 166 11.64 -1.54 -3.34
CA GLY A 166 10.56 -2.51 -3.51
C GLY A 166 9.52 -2.32 -2.40
N VAL A 167 9.96 -2.50 -1.15
CA VAL A 167 9.19 -2.18 0.07
C VAL A 167 9.98 -1.19 0.92
N ASN A 168 9.32 -0.13 1.39
CA ASN A 168 9.88 0.87 2.29
C ASN A 168 8.97 1.05 3.51
N ILE A 169 9.46 0.66 4.68
CA ILE A 169 8.75 0.85 5.95
C ILE A 169 9.62 1.75 6.82
N ALA A 170 9.15 2.95 7.10
CA ALA A 170 9.91 3.91 7.90
C ALA A 170 9.79 3.65 9.40
N GLY A 171 8.62 3.22 9.88
CA GLY A 171 8.37 2.85 11.27
C GLY A 171 8.82 1.44 11.64
N ASN A 172 8.44 0.99 12.83
CA ASN A 172 8.73 -0.36 13.31
C ASN A 172 7.92 -1.39 12.53
N LEU A 173 8.53 -2.55 12.25
CA LEU A 173 7.84 -3.69 11.67
C LEU A 173 7.70 -4.79 12.73
N THR A 174 6.45 -5.09 13.13
CA THR A 174 6.11 -6.19 14.04
C THR A 174 5.21 -7.18 13.33
N THR A 175 5.61 -8.44 13.23
CA THR A 175 4.78 -9.46 12.58
C THR A 175 4.83 -10.81 13.27
N ASP A 176 3.90 -11.69 12.90
CA ASP A 176 4.03 -13.12 13.19
C ASP A 176 5.03 -13.82 12.25
N SER A 177 5.27 -15.12 12.49
CA SER A 177 6.15 -15.95 11.66
C SER A 177 5.55 -16.36 10.31
N ALA A 178 4.25 -16.17 10.12
CA ALA A 178 3.54 -16.45 8.87
C ALA A 178 3.61 -15.28 7.87
N THR A 179 3.84 -14.06 8.36
CA THR A 179 3.93 -12.87 7.54
C THR A 179 5.19 -12.84 6.70
N GLN A 180 5.02 -12.52 5.42
CA GLN A 180 6.09 -12.41 4.43
C GLN A 180 6.17 -10.98 3.89
N VAL A 181 7.38 -10.42 3.93
CA VAL A 181 7.70 -9.13 3.31
C VAL A 181 8.66 -9.38 2.16
N SER A 182 8.25 -9.11 0.94
CA SER A 182 9.06 -9.32 -0.27
C SER A 182 9.19 -8.03 -1.07
N GLY A 183 10.43 -7.62 -1.32
CA GLY A 183 10.73 -6.41 -2.06
C GLY A 183 11.72 -6.65 -3.18
N HIS A 184 11.44 -6.08 -4.36
CA HIS A 184 12.35 -6.06 -5.49
C HIS A 184 12.55 -4.63 -6.01
N ALA A 185 13.80 -4.24 -6.26
CA ALA A 185 14.13 -2.98 -6.91
C ALA A 185 15.17 -3.18 -8.01
N ALA A 186 14.88 -2.84 -9.26
CA ALA A 186 15.90 -2.89 -10.31
C ALA A 186 17.05 -1.91 -10.00
N SER A 187 16.71 -0.69 -9.57
CA SER A 187 17.66 0.29 -9.02
C SER A 187 17.16 0.86 -7.70
N GLY A 188 17.84 0.53 -6.60
CA GLY A 188 17.52 1.01 -5.25
C GLY A 188 17.58 -0.11 -4.23
N THR A 189 16.69 -0.12 -3.23
CA THR A 189 16.69 -1.16 -2.18
C THR A 189 15.53 -2.13 -2.38
N GLY A 190 15.78 -3.43 -2.33
CA GLY A 190 14.70 -4.42 -2.35
C GLY A 190 13.71 -4.18 -1.20
N VAL A 191 14.19 -4.24 0.04
CA VAL A 191 13.42 -3.88 1.25
C VAL A 191 14.21 -2.91 2.13
N ASN A 192 13.63 -1.76 2.45
CA ASN A 192 14.16 -0.80 3.41
C ASN A 192 13.34 -0.83 4.71
N LEU A 193 14.01 -1.02 5.85
CA LEU A 193 13.43 -1.03 7.19
C LEU A 193 14.05 0.08 8.05
N GLY A 194 13.28 1.14 8.27
CA GLY A 194 13.72 2.37 8.91
C GLY A 194 13.80 2.35 10.44
N ALA A 195 13.35 1.27 11.10
CA ALA A 195 13.36 1.16 12.55
C ALA A 195 13.52 -0.31 13.02
N ALA A 196 12.95 -0.66 14.18
CA ALA A 196 13.06 -2.01 14.73
C ALA A 196 12.24 -3.03 13.94
N LEU A 197 12.71 -4.27 13.94
CA LEU A 197 12.06 -5.43 13.33
C LEU A 197 11.86 -6.53 14.37
N THR A 198 10.62 -6.94 14.56
CA THR A 198 10.25 -8.11 15.37
C THR A 198 9.40 -9.06 14.52
N GLY A 199 9.87 -10.28 14.34
CA GLY A 199 9.20 -11.25 13.47
C GLY A 199 9.49 -11.05 11.98
N ALA A 200 8.73 -11.76 11.14
CA ALA A 200 8.76 -11.74 9.66
C ALA A 200 9.83 -12.60 8.98
N SER A 201 9.43 -13.12 7.82
CA SER A 201 10.35 -13.53 6.76
C SER A 201 10.48 -12.38 5.76
N VAL A 202 11.63 -11.72 5.75
CA VAL A 202 11.93 -10.58 4.87
C VAL A 202 12.84 -11.03 3.74
N LYS A 203 12.40 -10.81 2.50
CA LYS A 203 13.17 -11.09 1.29
C LYS A 203 13.32 -9.83 0.46
N GLY A 204 14.53 -9.30 0.40
CA GLY A 204 14.86 -8.14 -0.42
C GLY A 204 15.79 -8.51 -1.56
N SER A 205 15.48 -8.04 -2.77
CA SER A 205 16.32 -8.22 -3.94
C SER A 205 16.55 -6.91 -4.68
N SER A 206 17.77 -6.68 -5.15
CA SER A 206 18.06 -5.58 -6.08
C SER A 206 18.98 -6.00 -7.22
N ASP A 207 18.84 -5.37 -8.39
CA ASP A 207 19.78 -5.60 -9.48
C ASP A 207 21.04 -4.73 -9.32
N THR A 208 20.89 -3.47 -8.87
CA THR A 208 21.99 -2.49 -8.82
C THR A 208 22.08 -1.66 -7.52
N GLY A 209 21.41 -2.10 -6.45
CA GLY A 209 21.50 -1.47 -5.13
C GLY A 209 21.52 -2.49 -4.00
N THR A 210 20.80 -2.24 -2.91
CA THR A 210 20.84 -3.09 -1.71
C THR A 210 19.69 -4.10 -1.73
N GLY A 211 19.93 -5.35 -1.34
CA GLY A 211 18.84 -6.32 -1.15
C GLY A 211 17.92 -5.92 -0.01
N VAL A 212 18.44 -5.91 1.23
CA VAL A 212 17.74 -5.46 2.45
C VAL A 212 18.58 -4.40 3.16
N GLN A 213 18.00 -3.24 3.45
CA GLN A 213 18.62 -2.17 4.26
C GLN A 213 17.92 -2.10 5.61
N LEU A 214 18.69 -2.06 6.69
CA LEU A 214 18.25 -1.75 8.04
C LEU A 214 18.70 -0.33 8.44
N ALA A 215 17.95 0.31 9.34
CA ALA A 215 18.39 1.56 9.95
C ALA A 215 19.58 1.37 10.90
N ASP A 216 20.32 2.45 11.14
CA ASP A 216 21.40 2.46 12.12
C ASP A 216 20.88 2.06 13.51
N ASN A 217 21.50 1.06 14.11
CA ASN A 217 21.10 0.47 15.41
C ASN A 217 19.71 -0.19 15.39
N ALA A 218 19.22 -0.64 14.23
CA ALA A 218 18.00 -1.43 14.16
C ALA A 218 18.09 -2.64 15.11
N VAL A 219 17.06 -2.79 15.96
CA VAL A 219 16.89 -3.97 16.79
C VAL A 219 16.14 -5.00 15.98
N VAL A 220 16.77 -6.14 15.68
CA VAL A 220 16.17 -7.24 14.93
C VAL A 220 16.00 -8.44 15.85
N THR A 221 14.77 -8.91 16.03
CA THR A 221 14.43 -10.05 16.88
C THR A 221 13.49 -11.00 16.16
N GLU A 222 13.74 -12.31 16.26
CA GLU A 222 12.83 -13.36 15.74
C GLU A 222 12.52 -13.25 14.23
N ALA A 223 13.41 -12.63 13.46
CA ALA A 223 13.25 -12.39 12.03
C ALA A 223 14.21 -13.23 11.18
N VAL A 224 13.80 -13.51 9.94
CA VAL A 224 14.68 -14.05 8.90
C VAL A 224 14.87 -12.98 7.83
N LEU A 225 16.11 -12.56 7.60
CA LEU A 225 16.46 -11.58 6.57
C LEU A 225 17.21 -12.28 5.43
N ASN A 226 16.66 -12.19 4.21
CA ASN A 226 17.29 -12.70 3.00
C ASN A 226 17.43 -11.58 1.98
N GLY A 227 18.60 -10.93 1.99
CA GLY A 227 18.94 -9.88 1.05
C GLY A 227 19.87 -10.37 -0.04
N THR A 228 19.50 -10.15 -1.30
CA THR A 228 20.32 -10.47 -2.47
C THR A 228 20.50 -9.24 -3.34
N SER A 229 21.71 -8.99 -3.84
CA SER A 229 21.93 -7.98 -4.87
C SER A 229 22.82 -8.53 -5.98
N ALA A 230 22.51 -8.20 -7.23
CA ALA A 230 23.38 -8.56 -8.36
C ALA A 230 24.61 -7.62 -8.46
N SER A 231 24.43 -6.33 -8.13
CA SER A 231 25.49 -5.32 -8.14
C SER A 231 25.29 -4.32 -7.00
N GLY A 232 25.55 -4.79 -5.77
CA GLY A 232 25.48 -4.03 -4.54
C GLY A 232 25.52 -4.97 -3.34
N ASP A 233 25.14 -4.49 -2.17
CA ASP A 233 25.16 -5.30 -0.96
C ASP A 233 23.88 -6.15 -0.82
N GLY A 234 24.03 -7.37 -0.33
CA GLY A 234 22.87 -8.21 -0.03
C GLY A 234 22.05 -7.63 1.13
N VAL A 235 22.71 -7.39 2.26
CA VAL A 235 22.11 -6.80 3.47
C VAL A 235 23.07 -5.74 4.04
N THR A 236 22.55 -4.59 4.44
CA THR A 236 23.32 -3.49 5.07
C THR A 236 22.61 -2.90 6.27
#